data_AF-A0A505HV30-F1
#
_entry.id   AF-A0A505HV30-F1
#
_cell.length_a   1.000
_cell.length_b   1.000
_cell.length_c   1.000
_cell.angle_alpha   90.00
_cell.angle_beta   90.00
_cell.angle_gamma   90.00
#
_symmetry.space_group_name_H-M   'P 1'
#
loop_
_entity.id
_entity.type
_entity.pdbx_description
1 polymer ?
#
loop_
_entity_poly.entity_id
_entity_poly.type
_entity_poly.pdbx_seq_one_letter_code
_entity_poly.pdbx_strand_id
1 'polypeptide(L)'
;MACAGPDRDLPGVVAMVVDKNGDQVFAHAAGQRGHGHDHLGPMQIDTLFWIASCTKLITGIACMQLVERGVLTLDDTEIVQRHCPELRHISVDWAGFLLERVTGQTLHEYMQQHIFQPLKLTHISMIPNEANQAKLACMHQRVSNGQLYVRKEHPLQRSLAIGLNPNNSPSSFCFSGGAGCFSTAHDYYRILSTLLNNGTCPLTGTQLLSRETVDEMFRNQIPHLAPLNGKHMPAAKPELTTAATGLQPTVDGNRQGWGLTFLLSGGDTGRSIGTAQWTGLPNLRWWCDRENGVAGIFCAQILPFGDLKAFSLAEEIERQVYAGLSEAQRGRPGYLHLSSEYSDLKIICKDKIFPAHKLLVCPRSKYFHRACFAGFKETKGSICLDDKSPVLIEKVLEFLYTGNYTLGYRTTKTLTPPTDDNEGPRMNTNHTRDPLIYFPSRRRATDEYAAEMEELANDAAVAAVENSADGFVDGSPMNKKGPNEEENNVEPAVDILADCHPCYFHVRMYGEADYFMIDDLKIKAEEKVLASLVNCSEVDSFSQIIAELYSGRADYGRLRKLALKVIVDNLPTLRKGFTPVINAKLMESVPDFAVDLCLPTIDKYVGEPHMRPNPFPTGIEYKGVIYTVHSVGL
;
A
#
# COMPACT_ATOMS: atom_id res chain seq x y z
N MET A 1 7.72 -13.03 -27.87
CA MET A 1 7.71 -12.30 -29.16
C MET A 1 8.54 -11.01 -29.13
N ALA A 2 8.51 -10.20 -28.07
CA ALA A 2 9.24 -8.92 -27.99
C ALA A 2 10.77 -8.98 -28.24
N CYS A 3 11.42 -10.15 -28.07
CA CYS A 3 12.85 -10.35 -28.31
C CYS A 3 13.16 -11.15 -29.58
N ALA A 4 12.16 -11.48 -30.40
CA ALA A 4 12.29 -12.38 -31.54
C ALA A 4 12.05 -11.66 -32.87
N GLY A 5 12.63 -12.19 -33.95
CA GLY A 5 12.43 -11.70 -35.31
C GLY A 5 13.37 -10.55 -35.73
N PRO A 6 13.34 -10.17 -37.02
CA PRO A 6 14.15 -9.07 -37.57
C PRO A 6 13.75 -7.70 -36.98
N ASP A 7 12.47 -7.53 -36.61
CA ASP A 7 11.93 -6.32 -35.98
C ASP A 7 11.95 -6.37 -34.45
N ARG A 8 12.90 -7.12 -33.84
CA ARG A 8 12.94 -7.31 -32.38
C ARG A 8 12.91 -5.98 -31.63
N ASP A 9 11.94 -5.88 -30.73
CA ASP A 9 11.67 -4.69 -29.95
C ASP A 9 12.66 -4.49 -28.82
N LEU A 10 13.09 -5.58 -28.18
CA LEU A 10 14.05 -5.56 -27.08
C LEU A 10 15.29 -6.41 -27.44
N PRO A 11 16.50 -6.00 -26.99
CA PRO A 11 17.72 -6.74 -27.28
C PRO A 11 17.70 -8.11 -26.60
N GLY A 12 17.33 -8.15 -25.31
CA GLY A 12 17.13 -9.34 -24.52
C GLY A 12 16.69 -8.99 -23.10
N VAL A 13 15.99 -9.92 -22.46
CA VAL A 13 15.40 -9.77 -21.13
C VAL A 13 15.54 -11.06 -20.33
N VAL A 14 15.52 -10.92 -19.00
CA VAL A 14 15.31 -12.03 -18.06
C VAL A 14 14.24 -11.62 -17.06
N ALA A 15 13.25 -12.48 -16.84
CA ALA A 15 12.19 -12.26 -15.86
C ALA A 15 12.07 -13.47 -14.94
N MET A 16 11.98 -13.22 -13.64
CA MET A 16 11.82 -14.27 -12.62
C MET A 16 10.80 -13.85 -11.57
N VAL A 17 10.04 -14.83 -11.09
CA VAL A 17 8.99 -14.67 -10.07
C VAL A 17 9.17 -15.76 -9.02
N VAL A 18 9.04 -15.36 -7.77
CA VAL A 18 9.19 -16.22 -6.59
C VAL A 18 7.98 -16.06 -5.69
N ASP A 19 7.58 -17.13 -5.01
CA ASP A 19 6.59 -17.06 -3.94
C ASP A 19 7.25 -16.96 -2.55
N LYS A 20 6.41 -16.85 -1.51
CA LYS A 20 6.86 -16.82 -0.11
C LYS A 20 7.55 -18.11 0.35
N ASN A 21 7.40 -19.25 -0.31
CA ASN A 21 8.15 -20.45 0.06
C ASN A 21 9.58 -20.42 -0.49
N GLY A 22 9.90 -19.43 -1.34
CA GLY A 22 11.15 -19.37 -2.07
C GLY A 22 11.13 -20.18 -3.36
N ASP A 23 9.96 -20.69 -3.77
CA ASP A 23 9.81 -21.46 -4.98
C ASP A 23 9.80 -20.55 -6.20
N GLN A 24 10.56 -20.93 -7.23
CA GLN A 24 10.61 -20.22 -8.50
C GLN A 24 9.34 -20.54 -9.31
N VAL A 25 8.35 -19.63 -9.23
CA VAL A 25 7.05 -19.77 -9.91
C VAL A 25 7.18 -19.54 -11.42
N PHE A 26 8.09 -18.65 -11.83
CA PHE A 26 8.36 -18.36 -13.23
C PHE A 26 9.81 -17.96 -13.43
N ALA A 27 10.40 -18.42 -14.54
CA ALA A 27 11.72 -17.98 -14.99
C ALA A 27 11.80 -18.06 -16.51
N HIS A 28 12.17 -16.95 -17.14
CA HIS A 28 12.31 -16.89 -18.58
C HIS A 28 13.44 -15.96 -18.99
N ALA A 29 14.25 -16.40 -19.96
CA ALA A 29 15.26 -15.59 -20.63
C ALA A 29 14.95 -15.58 -22.13
N ALA A 30 15.05 -14.40 -22.75
CA ALA A 30 14.82 -14.25 -24.18
C ALA A 30 15.74 -13.18 -24.80
N GLY A 31 16.02 -13.33 -26.09
CA GLY A 31 16.86 -12.40 -26.85
C GLY A 31 18.36 -12.65 -26.71
N GLN A 32 19.15 -11.64 -27.06
CA GLN A 32 20.61 -11.67 -27.13
C GLN A 32 21.25 -10.80 -26.07
N ARG A 33 22.44 -11.19 -25.59
CA ARG A 33 23.22 -10.37 -24.65
C ARG A 33 23.74 -9.08 -25.27
N GLY A 34 23.98 -9.08 -26.58
CA GLY A 34 24.40 -7.92 -27.36
C GLY A 34 23.70 -7.87 -28.71
N HIS A 35 22.89 -6.84 -28.95
CA HIS A 35 22.18 -6.65 -30.22
C HIS A 35 23.16 -6.44 -31.38
N GLY A 36 23.13 -7.33 -32.37
CA GLY A 36 24.07 -7.31 -33.51
C GLY A 36 25.45 -7.89 -33.18
N HIS A 37 25.63 -8.49 -31.99
CA HIS A 37 26.86 -9.12 -31.53
C HIS A 37 26.60 -10.60 -31.19
N ASP A 38 26.19 -11.38 -32.19
CA ASP A 38 25.71 -12.77 -31.99
C ASP A 38 26.76 -13.69 -31.33
N HIS A 39 28.05 -13.37 -31.44
CA HIS A 39 29.14 -14.09 -30.76
C HIS A 39 29.07 -14.04 -29.23
N LEU A 40 28.34 -13.07 -28.64
CA LEU A 40 28.15 -12.98 -27.18
C LEU A 40 27.07 -13.93 -26.65
N GLY A 41 26.27 -14.50 -27.56
CA GLY A 41 25.25 -15.49 -27.27
C GLY A 41 23.94 -14.94 -26.69
N PRO A 42 22.95 -15.84 -26.55
CA PRO A 42 21.62 -15.50 -26.06
C PRO A 42 21.62 -15.11 -24.58
N MET A 43 20.58 -14.38 -24.14
CA MET A 43 20.29 -14.22 -22.73
C MET A 43 20.05 -15.58 -22.07
N GLN A 44 20.55 -15.76 -20.86
CA GLN A 44 20.35 -16.93 -20.01
C GLN A 44 19.81 -16.49 -18.65
N ILE A 45 19.24 -17.42 -17.88
CA ILE A 45 18.74 -17.13 -16.51
C ILE A 45 19.86 -16.62 -15.59
N ASP A 46 21.10 -17.03 -15.84
CA ASP A 46 22.30 -16.61 -15.12
C ASP A 46 23.04 -15.42 -15.78
N THR A 47 22.43 -14.75 -16.77
CA THR A 47 22.96 -13.48 -17.30
C THR A 47 23.13 -12.48 -16.16
N LEU A 48 24.29 -11.82 -16.11
CA LEU A 48 24.57 -10.76 -15.16
C LEU A 48 24.09 -9.41 -15.70
N PHE A 49 23.41 -8.63 -14.85
CA PHE A 49 22.93 -7.29 -15.16
C PHE A 49 23.58 -6.27 -14.24
N TRP A 50 23.87 -5.07 -14.75
CA TRP A 50 24.03 -3.93 -13.86
C TRP A 50 22.64 -3.51 -13.39
N ILE A 51 22.37 -3.64 -12.09
CA ILE A 51 21.00 -3.47 -11.57
C ILE A 51 20.68 -2.03 -11.18
N ALA A 52 21.66 -1.11 -11.30
CA ALA A 52 21.49 0.31 -11.05
C ALA A 52 20.66 0.58 -9.78
N SER A 53 19.61 1.42 -9.86
CA SER A 53 18.78 1.82 -8.73
C SER A 53 18.14 0.68 -7.92
N CYS A 54 18.10 -0.56 -8.40
CA CYS A 54 17.71 -1.71 -7.58
C CYS A 54 18.69 -1.94 -6.39
N THR A 55 19.93 -1.44 -6.47
CA THR A 55 20.89 -1.43 -5.35
C THR A 55 20.36 -0.72 -4.10
N LYS A 56 19.45 0.25 -4.25
CA LYS A 56 18.92 1.04 -3.13
C LYS A 56 18.26 0.16 -2.07
N LEU A 57 17.54 -0.88 -2.49
CA LEU A 57 16.92 -1.84 -1.57
C LEU A 57 17.97 -2.51 -0.67
N ILE A 58 19.10 -2.93 -1.25
CA ILE A 58 20.18 -3.62 -0.55
C ILE A 58 20.88 -2.66 0.42
N THR A 59 21.12 -1.41 0.00
CA THR A 59 21.65 -0.36 0.87
C THR A 59 20.69 -0.06 2.01
N GLY A 60 19.38 -0.03 1.76
CA GLY A 60 18.33 0.11 2.76
C GLY A 60 18.38 -1.00 3.81
N ILE A 61 18.43 -2.26 3.37
CA ILE A 61 18.59 -3.43 4.27
C ILE A 61 19.86 -3.28 5.12
N ALA A 62 20.98 -2.92 4.51
CA ALA A 62 22.25 -2.75 5.22
C ALA A 62 22.18 -1.66 6.30
N CYS A 63 21.53 -0.53 6.00
CA CYS A 63 21.31 0.53 6.99
C CYS A 63 20.35 0.09 8.10
N MET A 64 19.27 -0.62 7.76
CA MET A 64 18.31 -1.11 8.75
C MET A 64 18.91 -2.17 9.70
N GLN A 65 19.87 -2.98 9.23
CA GLN A 65 20.65 -3.84 10.14
C GLN A 65 21.43 -3.04 11.18
N LEU A 66 21.91 -1.84 10.84
CA LEU A 66 22.57 -0.96 11.80
C LEU A 66 21.57 -0.26 12.73
N VAL A 67 20.36 0.03 12.23
CA VAL A 67 19.26 0.54 13.07
C VAL A 67 18.86 -0.48 14.13
N GLU A 68 18.69 -1.75 13.76
CA GLU A 68 18.40 -2.83 14.73
C GLU A 68 19.48 -3.01 15.80
N ARG A 69 20.73 -2.77 15.42
CA ARG A 69 21.88 -2.84 16.34
C ARG A 69 22.03 -1.59 17.20
N GLY A 70 21.17 -0.57 17.04
CA GLY A 70 21.27 0.72 17.73
C GLY A 70 22.47 1.56 17.32
N VAL A 71 23.10 1.24 16.19
CA VAL A 71 24.28 1.96 15.65
C VAL A 71 23.86 3.18 14.84
N LEU A 72 22.74 3.06 14.11
CA LEU A 72 22.06 4.17 13.45
C LEU A 72 20.66 4.33 14.04
N THR A 73 20.05 5.50 13.82
CA THR A 73 18.61 5.68 14.00
C THR A 73 18.05 6.42 12.79
N LEU A 74 16.74 6.31 12.56
CA LEU A 74 16.09 6.94 11.40
C LEU A 74 15.93 8.46 11.53
N ASP A 75 15.87 8.98 12.76
CA ASP A 75 15.49 10.38 13.05
C ASP A 75 16.63 11.22 13.68
N ASP A 76 17.86 10.70 13.73
CA ASP A 76 18.99 11.39 14.37
C ASP A 76 19.81 12.23 13.38
N THR A 77 19.57 13.53 13.43
CA THR A 77 20.33 14.52 12.64
C THR A 77 21.77 14.71 13.13
N GLU A 78 22.09 14.40 14.40
CA GLU A 78 23.45 14.56 14.94
C GLU A 78 24.41 13.52 14.35
N ILE A 79 23.96 12.28 14.12
CA ILE A 79 24.77 11.26 13.44
C ILE A 79 25.17 11.73 12.04
N VAL A 80 24.23 12.31 11.29
CA VAL A 80 24.46 12.90 9.97
C VAL A 80 25.47 14.05 10.07
N GLN A 81 25.31 14.98 11.01
CA GLN A 81 26.24 16.10 11.18
C GLN A 81 27.65 15.65 11.60
N ARG A 82 27.73 14.66 12.49
CA ARG A 82 28.99 14.11 13.02
C ARG A 82 29.77 13.37 11.96
N HIS A 83 29.09 12.49 11.22
CA HIS A 83 29.75 11.59 10.29
C HIS A 83 29.77 12.12 8.87
N CYS A 84 28.81 12.94 8.45
CA CYS A 84 28.66 13.42 7.08
C CYS A 84 28.24 14.92 7.03
N PRO A 85 29.07 15.85 7.56
CA PRO A 85 28.71 17.27 7.66
C PRO A 85 28.47 17.95 6.29
N GLU A 86 29.00 17.39 5.21
CA GLU A 86 28.76 17.82 3.83
C GLU A 86 27.33 17.54 3.30
N LEU A 87 26.43 16.94 4.08
CA LEU A 87 25.07 16.59 3.65
C LEU A 87 24.12 17.80 3.51
N ARG A 88 24.28 18.53 2.40
CA ARG A 88 23.27 19.46 1.86
C ARG A 88 22.27 18.79 0.92
N HIS A 89 22.47 17.51 0.57
CA HIS A 89 21.69 16.79 -0.44
C HIS A 89 21.33 15.36 0.01
N ILE A 90 20.08 14.95 -0.24
CA ILE A 90 19.52 13.65 0.14
C ILE A 90 19.77 12.65 -1.00
N SER A 91 20.55 11.59 -0.77
CA SER A 91 20.67 10.42 -1.68
C SER A 91 20.97 9.15 -0.89
N VAL A 92 20.54 7.99 -1.41
CA VAL A 92 20.88 6.67 -0.85
C VAL A 92 22.38 6.38 -0.90
N ASP A 93 23.13 7.01 -1.82
CA ASP A 93 24.60 6.94 -1.82
C ASP A 93 25.21 7.46 -0.52
N TRP A 94 24.61 8.51 0.05
CA TRP A 94 25.05 9.08 1.32
C TRP A 94 24.74 8.19 2.52
N ALA A 95 23.62 7.45 2.48
CA ALA A 95 23.36 6.42 3.47
C ALA A 95 24.43 5.31 3.42
N GLY A 96 24.87 4.95 2.21
CA GLY A 96 26.03 4.06 2.01
C GLY A 96 27.31 4.62 2.64
N PHE A 97 27.65 5.88 2.38
CA PHE A 97 28.83 6.51 2.99
C PHE A 97 28.75 6.62 4.52
N LEU A 98 27.56 6.92 5.05
CA LEU A 98 27.34 6.95 6.50
C LEU A 98 27.62 5.57 7.09
N LEU A 99 27.11 4.50 6.47
CA LEU A 99 27.40 3.13 6.85
C LEU A 99 28.92 2.86 6.83
N GLU A 100 29.63 3.27 5.78
CA GLU A 100 31.09 3.07 5.71
C GLU A 100 31.82 3.79 6.85
N ARG A 101 31.47 5.05 7.11
CA ARG A 101 32.11 5.88 8.15
C ARG A 101 31.84 5.37 9.56
N VAL A 102 30.65 4.80 9.80
CA VAL A 102 30.26 4.29 11.12
C VAL A 102 30.80 2.88 11.38
N THR A 103 30.88 2.04 10.35
CA THR A 103 31.34 0.64 10.49
C THR A 103 32.83 0.45 10.26
N GLY A 104 33.48 1.37 9.54
CA GLY A 104 34.86 1.23 9.08
C GLY A 104 35.04 0.22 7.94
N GLN A 105 33.97 -0.41 7.46
CA GLN A 105 33.98 -1.31 6.30
C GLN A 105 33.59 -0.54 5.04
N THR A 106 34.07 -0.96 3.88
CA THR A 106 33.47 -0.47 2.62
C THR A 106 32.05 -1.01 2.46
N LEU A 107 31.21 -0.31 1.70
CA LEU A 107 29.83 -0.73 1.44
C LEU A 107 29.79 -2.10 0.75
N HIS A 108 30.77 -2.36 -0.13
CA HIS A 108 30.93 -3.65 -0.78
C HIS A 108 31.18 -4.78 0.22
N GLU A 109 32.15 -4.61 1.12
CA GLU A 109 32.51 -5.61 2.15
C GLU A 109 31.32 -5.87 3.08
N TYR A 110 30.66 -4.81 3.54
CA TYR A 110 29.51 -4.94 4.43
C TYR A 110 28.37 -5.73 3.78
N MET A 111 27.98 -5.38 2.55
CA MET A 111 26.94 -6.12 1.82
C MET A 111 27.35 -7.58 1.58
N GLN A 112 28.61 -7.82 1.24
CA GLN A 112 29.11 -9.17 1.01
C GLN A 112 29.00 -10.02 2.28
N GLN A 113 29.45 -9.49 3.42
CA GLN A 113 29.51 -10.20 4.70
C GLN A 113 28.15 -10.35 5.37
N HIS A 114 27.31 -9.32 5.33
CA HIS A 114 26.10 -9.24 6.15
C HIS A 114 24.79 -9.48 5.38
N ILE A 115 24.83 -9.57 4.05
CA ILE A 115 23.65 -9.83 3.21
C ILE A 115 23.91 -10.99 2.24
N PHE A 116 24.94 -10.89 1.41
CA PHE A 116 25.13 -11.83 0.30
C PHE A 116 25.61 -13.21 0.75
N GLN A 117 26.66 -13.29 1.58
CA GLN A 117 27.16 -14.56 2.11
C GLN A 117 26.11 -15.28 2.98
N PRO A 118 25.40 -14.63 3.92
CA PRO A 118 24.37 -15.28 4.74
C PRO A 118 23.20 -15.84 3.92
N LEU A 119 22.86 -15.18 2.81
CA LEU A 119 21.85 -15.66 1.86
C LEU A 119 22.40 -16.64 0.81
N LYS A 120 23.71 -16.92 0.82
CA LYS A 120 24.42 -17.75 -0.18
C LYS A 120 24.27 -17.21 -1.62
N LEU A 121 24.34 -15.90 -1.80
CA LEU A 121 24.35 -15.24 -3.11
C LEU A 121 25.78 -15.15 -3.63
N THR A 122 26.04 -15.60 -4.86
CA THR A 122 27.39 -15.73 -5.43
C THR A 122 27.60 -14.89 -6.69
N HIS A 123 26.52 -14.39 -7.28
CA HIS A 123 26.53 -13.63 -8.53
C HIS A 123 26.18 -12.15 -8.33
N ILE A 124 25.84 -11.73 -7.11
CA ILE A 124 25.60 -10.33 -6.76
C ILE A 124 26.84 -9.70 -6.11
N SER A 125 27.28 -8.55 -6.62
CA SER A 125 28.45 -7.83 -6.10
C SER A 125 28.51 -6.39 -6.64
N MET A 126 29.23 -5.51 -5.94
CA MET A 126 29.64 -4.20 -6.49
C MET A 126 30.91 -4.26 -7.34
N ILE A 127 31.65 -5.37 -7.24
CA ILE A 127 32.84 -5.72 -8.04
C ILE A 127 32.66 -7.15 -8.59
N PRO A 128 31.89 -7.34 -9.67
CA PRO A 128 31.70 -8.68 -10.24
C PRO A 128 33.05 -9.23 -10.70
N ASN A 129 33.37 -10.46 -10.31
CA ASN A 129 34.61 -11.13 -10.74
C ASN A 129 34.59 -11.47 -12.25
N GLU A 130 35.72 -11.94 -12.77
CA GLU A 130 35.87 -12.32 -14.18
C GLU A 130 34.78 -13.30 -14.68
N ALA A 131 34.47 -14.34 -13.90
CA ALA A 131 33.46 -15.33 -14.27
C ALA A 131 32.05 -14.71 -14.41
N ASN A 132 31.69 -13.78 -13.52
CA ASN A 132 30.42 -13.06 -13.59
C ASN A 132 30.43 -12.06 -14.75
N GLN A 133 31.54 -11.35 -14.96
CA GLN A 133 31.68 -10.40 -16.08
C GLN A 133 31.59 -11.07 -17.45
N ALA A 134 32.06 -12.32 -17.58
CA ALA A 134 31.90 -13.10 -18.81
C ALA A 134 30.43 -13.31 -19.21
N LYS A 135 29.49 -13.19 -18.27
CA LYS A 135 28.03 -13.31 -18.44
C LYS A 135 27.30 -11.96 -18.45
N LEU A 136 28.01 -10.83 -18.39
CA LEU A 136 27.42 -9.50 -18.37
C LEU A 136 26.62 -9.20 -19.65
N ALA A 137 25.37 -8.78 -19.51
CA ALA A 137 24.59 -8.23 -20.60
C ALA A 137 25.17 -6.88 -21.05
N CYS A 138 25.30 -6.69 -22.37
CA CYS A 138 25.74 -5.42 -22.93
C CYS A 138 24.76 -4.31 -22.58
N MET A 139 25.28 -3.10 -22.37
CA MET A 139 24.44 -1.92 -22.27
C MET A 139 23.97 -1.50 -23.66
N HIS A 140 22.66 -1.46 -23.88
CA HIS A 140 22.08 -1.02 -25.15
C HIS A 140 21.58 0.41 -25.07
N GLN A 141 21.51 1.08 -26.21
CA GLN A 141 20.87 2.38 -26.37
C GLN A 141 19.83 2.28 -27.48
N ARG A 142 18.62 2.76 -27.20
CA ARG A 142 17.64 3.15 -28.20
C ARG A 142 17.76 4.62 -28.51
N VAL A 143 17.83 4.94 -29.79
CA VAL A 143 17.79 6.31 -30.30
C VAL A 143 16.39 6.67 -30.78
N SER A 144 16.14 7.96 -31.02
CA SER A 144 14.81 8.50 -31.32
C SER A 144 14.12 7.88 -32.53
N ASN A 145 14.87 7.36 -33.51
CA ASN A 145 14.33 6.63 -34.66
C ASN A 145 13.94 5.16 -34.33
N GLY A 146 14.05 4.74 -33.07
CA GLY A 146 13.74 3.39 -32.60
C GLY A 146 14.88 2.37 -32.69
N GLN A 147 15.97 2.70 -33.38
CA GLN A 147 17.10 1.80 -33.61
C GLN A 147 17.87 1.49 -32.31
N LEU A 148 18.35 0.25 -32.20
CA LEU A 148 19.15 -0.25 -31.08
C LEU A 148 20.62 -0.37 -31.46
N TYR A 149 21.51 0.01 -30.55
CA TYR A 149 22.94 -0.30 -30.65
C TYR A 149 23.53 -0.65 -29.29
N VAL A 150 24.67 -1.35 -29.28
CA VAL A 150 25.44 -1.63 -28.07
C VAL A 150 26.33 -0.42 -27.74
N ARG A 151 26.16 0.15 -26.55
CA ARG A 151 27.04 1.22 -26.05
C ARG A 151 28.44 0.65 -25.82
N LYS A 152 29.45 1.38 -26.30
CA LYS A 152 30.86 1.04 -26.07
C LYS A 152 31.26 1.19 -24.60
N GLU A 153 30.70 2.19 -23.93
CA GLU A 153 31.07 2.57 -22.57
C GLU A 153 29.99 2.16 -21.56
N HIS A 154 30.38 1.35 -20.57
CA HIS A 154 29.52 1.02 -19.43
C HIS A 154 29.59 2.12 -18.35
N PRO A 155 28.48 2.53 -17.72
CA PRO A 155 28.49 3.56 -16.66
C PRO A 155 29.38 3.23 -15.45
N LEU A 156 29.56 1.94 -15.14
CA LEU A 156 30.41 1.44 -14.05
C LEU A 156 31.71 0.77 -14.52
N GLN A 157 32.38 1.34 -15.52
CA GLN A 157 33.66 0.82 -16.04
C GLN A 157 34.70 0.52 -14.94
N ARG A 158 34.82 1.39 -13.92
CA ARG A 158 35.81 1.23 -12.87
C ARG A 158 35.56 0.00 -11.99
N SER A 159 34.30 -0.27 -11.62
CA SER A 159 33.91 -1.49 -10.91
C SER A 159 34.28 -2.74 -11.70
N LEU A 160 34.01 -2.74 -13.01
CA LEU A 160 34.35 -3.86 -13.89
C LEU A 160 35.88 -4.05 -13.97
N ALA A 161 36.64 -2.97 -14.14
CA ALA A 161 38.11 -3.02 -14.19
C ALA A 161 38.74 -3.55 -12.88
N ILE A 162 38.19 -3.18 -11.72
CA ILE A 162 38.64 -3.72 -10.42
C ILE A 162 38.32 -5.22 -10.32
N GLY A 163 37.12 -5.64 -10.73
CA GLY A 163 36.72 -7.04 -10.68
C GLY A 163 37.55 -7.98 -11.57
N LEU A 164 38.23 -7.45 -12.60
CA LEU A 164 39.17 -8.19 -13.45
C LEU A 164 40.58 -8.27 -12.88
N ASN A 165 40.95 -7.35 -11.98
CA ASN A 165 42.28 -7.34 -11.37
C ASN A 165 42.17 -6.92 -9.89
N PRO A 166 42.16 -7.89 -8.95
CA PRO A 166 42.05 -7.64 -7.51
C PRO A 166 43.17 -6.76 -6.93
N ASN A 167 44.30 -6.61 -7.63
CA ASN A 167 45.39 -5.73 -7.20
C ASN A 167 45.07 -4.24 -7.43
N ASN A 168 44.00 -3.92 -8.17
CA ASN A 168 43.50 -2.57 -8.28
C ASN A 168 42.87 -2.16 -6.95
N SER A 169 43.54 -1.30 -6.19
CA SER A 169 43.07 -0.90 -4.86
C SER A 169 41.66 -0.27 -4.91
N PRO A 170 40.69 -0.81 -4.13
CA PRO A 170 39.37 -0.21 -3.95
C PRO A 170 39.43 1.19 -3.33
N SER A 171 40.54 1.54 -2.66
CA SER A 171 40.70 2.80 -1.89
C SER A 171 40.61 4.08 -2.71
N SER A 172 40.51 3.99 -4.03
CA SER A 172 40.38 5.12 -4.95
C SER A 172 38.99 5.22 -5.62
N PHE A 173 38.04 4.40 -5.17
CA PHE A 173 36.72 4.21 -5.79
C PHE A 173 35.59 4.38 -4.76
N CYS A 174 34.52 5.05 -5.18
CA CYS A 174 33.31 5.23 -4.38
C CYS A 174 32.29 4.13 -4.74
N PHE A 175 31.88 3.35 -3.73
CA PHE A 175 30.79 2.40 -3.87
C PHE A 175 29.43 3.10 -3.83
N SER A 176 28.78 3.23 -4.99
CA SER A 176 27.46 3.87 -5.08
C SER A 176 26.38 3.00 -4.42
N GLY A 177 25.93 3.38 -3.22
CA GLY A 177 24.76 2.76 -2.58
C GLY A 177 23.45 2.97 -3.35
N GLY A 178 23.43 3.96 -4.25
CA GLY A 178 22.32 4.23 -5.13
C GLY A 178 22.27 3.36 -6.38
N ALA A 179 23.39 2.83 -6.88
CA ALA A 179 23.44 2.18 -8.18
C ALA A 179 24.58 1.15 -8.41
N GLY A 180 25.35 0.78 -7.38
CA GLY A 180 26.65 0.12 -7.56
C GLY A 180 26.65 -1.39 -7.81
N CYS A 181 25.54 -2.10 -7.62
CA CYS A 181 25.54 -3.55 -7.73
C CYS A 181 25.32 -4.07 -9.15
N PHE A 182 25.89 -5.24 -9.39
CA PHE A 182 25.57 -6.15 -10.48
C PHE A 182 24.94 -7.39 -9.88
N SER A 183 23.96 -7.98 -10.55
CA SER A 183 23.28 -9.19 -10.08
C SER A 183 22.69 -9.99 -11.24
N THR A 184 22.50 -11.29 -11.03
CA THR A 184 21.53 -12.07 -11.80
C THR A 184 20.12 -11.79 -11.27
N ALA A 185 19.10 -12.07 -12.08
CA ALA A 185 17.71 -12.08 -11.60
C ALA A 185 17.54 -13.08 -10.46
N HIS A 186 18.25 -14.22 -10.54
CA HIS A 186 18.20 -15.29 -9.56
C HIS A 186 18.61 -14.84 -8.15
N ASP A 187 19.77 -14.20 -8.02
CA ASP A 187 20.25 -13.77 -6.71
C ASP A 187 19.43 -12.62 -6.14
N TYR A 188 18.88 -11.76 -7.00
CA TYR A 188 18.05 -10.65 -6.55
C TYR A 188 16.68 -11.10 -6.03
N TYR A 189 15.98 -12.04 -6.69
CA TYR A 189 14.67 -12.49 -6.19
C TYR A 189 14.78 -13.16 -4.82
N ARG A 190 15.93 -13.75 -4.47
CA ARG A 190 16.17 -14.35 -3.16
C ARG A 190 16.25 -13.32 -2.03
N ILE A 191 16.69 -12.09 -2.33
CA ILE A 191 16.54 -10.94 -1.42
C ILE A 191 15.06 -10.59 -1.27
N LEU A 192 14.31 -10.55 -2.38
CA LEU A 192 12.88 -10.26 -2.34
C LEU A 192 12.08 -11.32 -1.56
N SER A 193 12.37 -12.61 -1.72
CA SER A 193 11.70 -13.68 -0.96
C SER A 193 12.03 -13.63 0.53
N THR A 194 13.20 -13.10 0.90
CA THR A 194 13.53 -12.82 2.31
C THR A 194 12.61 -11.73 2.89
N LEU A 195 12.30 -10.68 2.12
CA LEU A 195 11.37 -9.63 2.54
C LEU A 195 9.89 -10.09 2.55
N LEU A 196 9.50 -10.97 1.62
CA LEU A 196 8.18 -11.63 1.67
C LEU A 196 7.96 -12.38 2.99
N ASN A 197 9.05 -12.88 3.58
CA ASN A 197 9.05 -13.66 4.82
C ASN A 197 9.54 -12.84 6.01
N ASN A 198 9.21 -11.55 6.04
CA ASN A 198 9.45 -10.68 7.20
C ASN A 198 10.91 -10.63 7.64
N GLY A 199 11.85 -10.75 6.69
CA GLY A 199 13.28 -10.65 6.94
C GLY A 199 14.01 -11.99 7.07
N THR A 200 13.31 -13.13 7.02
CA THR A 200 13.91 -14.47 7.07
C THR A 200 13.90 -15.15 5.71
N CYS A 201 15.06 -15.60 5.24
CA CYS A 201 15.16 -16.29 3.97
C CYS A 201 14.55 -17.69 4.06
N PRO A 202 13.54 -18.04 3.23
CA PRO A 202 12.88 -19.34 3.32
C PRO A 202 13.80 -20.52 2.92
N LEU A 203 14.82 -20.26 2.10
CA LEU A 203 15.73 -21.31 1.60
C LEU A 203 16.92 -21.57 2.52
N THR A 204 17.41 -20.55 3.22
CA THR A 204 18.60 -20.66 4.09
C THR A 204 18.27 -20.67 5.57
N GLY A 205 17.07 -20.22 5.96
CA GLY A 205 16.70 -19.98 7.35
C GLY A 205 17.36 -18.75 7.98
N THR A 206 18.24 -18.05 7.24
CA THR A 206 18.93 -16.85 7.72
C THR A 206 17.94 -15.71 7.91
N GLN A 207 17.89 -15.14 9.11
CA GLN A 207 17.21 -13.88 9.38
C GLN A 207 18.16 -12.71 9.11
N LEU A 208 17.83 -11.86 8.13
CA LEU A 208 18.58 -10.64 7.81
C LEU A 208 18.12 -9.43 8.63
N LEU A 209 16.82 -9.37 8.92
CA LEU A 209 16.13 -8.33 9.67
C LEU A 209 15.01 -8.99 10.48
N SER A 210 14.63 -8.39 11.60
CA SER A 210 13.41 -8.75 12.34
C SER A 210 12.15 -8.38 11.54
N ARG A 211 11.03 -8.96 11.97
CA ARG A 211 9.72 -8.67 11.36
C ARG A 211 9.36 -7.19 11.50
N GLU A 212 9.58 -6.64 12.68
CA GLU A 212 9.24 -5.27 13.05
C GLU A 212 10.00 -4.28 12.17
N THR A 213 11.27 -4.55 11.89
CA THR A 213 12.09 -3.74 11.00
C THR A 213 11.64 -3.82 9.55
N VAL A 214 11.24 -5.00 9.07
CA VAL A 214 10.67 -5.13 7.73
C VAL A 214 9.31 -4.42 7.64
N ASP A 215 8.48 -4.50 8.68
CA ASP A 215 7.23 -3.75 8.75
C ASP A 215 7.47 -2.24 8.70
N GLU A 216 8.50 -1.75 9.40
CA GLU A 216 8.93 -0.34 9.35
C GLU A 216 9.44 0.07 7.95
N MET A 217 10.18 -0.80 7.26
CA MET A 217 10.60 -0.57 5.87
C MET A 217 9.40 -0.41 4.92
N PHE A 218 8.33 -1.18 5.15
CA PHE A 218 7.11 -1.15 4.34
C PHE A 218 6.08 -0.10 4.80
N ARG A 219 6.34 0.62 5.90
CA ARG A 219 5.51 1.74 6.34
C ARG A 219 5.74 2.95 5.44
N ASN A 220 4.66 3.67 5.10
CA ASN A 220 4.79 4.94 4.39
C ASN A 220 5.45 5.99 5.29
N GLN A 221 6.68 6.39 4.94
CA GLN A 221 7.52 7.30 5.70
C GLN A 221 7.18 8.77 5.46
N ILE A 222 6.40 9.08 4.41
CA ILE A 222 6.01 10.44 4.04
C ILE A 222 4.51 10.52 3.68
N PRO A 223 3.60 10.20 4.63
CA PRO A 223 2.17 10.14 4.37
C PRO A 223 1.54 11.48 4.00
N HIS A 224 2.19 12.59 4.34
CA HIS A 224 1.72 13.94 4.06
C HIS A 224 2.11 14.45 2.67
N LEU A 225 3.03 13.77 1.96
CA LEU A 225 3.41 14.17 0.62
C LEU A 225 2.41 13.66 -0.40
N ALA A 226 1.99 14.55 -1.30
CA ALA A 226 1.10 14.18 -2.39
C ALA A 226 1.73 13.08 -3.26
N PRO A 227 0.95 12.10 -3.74
CA PRO A 227 1.40 11.13 -4.73
C PRO A 227 2.06 11.83 -5.93
N LEU A 228 3.09 11.21 -6.50
CA LEU A 228 3.76 11.74 -7.68
C LEU A 228 3.04 11.36 -8.97
N ASN A 229 1.93 10.62 -8.90
CA ASN A 229 1.12 10.31 -10.07
C ASN A 229 0.66 11.60 -10.77
N GLY A 230 0.76 11.65 -12.09
CA GLY A 230 0.42 12.83 -12.89
C GLY A 230 1.43 13.98 -12.85
N LYS A 231 2.48 13.93 -12.00
CA LYS A 231 3.51 14.98 -11.98
C LYS A 231 4.45 14.84 -13.17
N HIS A 232 4.58 15.91 -13.96
CA HIS A 232 5.58 15.95 -15.01
C HIS A 232 7.00 15.95 -14.40
N MET A 233 7.83 15.02 -14.88
CA MET A 233 9.22 14.89 -14.50
C MET A 233 10.09 15.04 -15.75
N PRO A 234 10.84 16.14 -15.88
CA PRO A 234 11.74 16.33 -17.01
C PRO A 234 12.87 15.30 -16.96
N ALA A 235 13.38 14.93 -18.13
CA ALA A 235 14.59 14.12 -18.23
C ALA A 235 15.78 14.88 -17.64
N ALA A 236 16.33 14.40 -16.52
CA ALA A 236 17.53 14.99 -15.93
C ALA A 236 18.74 14.89 -16.88
N LYS A 237 18.82 13.78 -17.63
CA LYS A 237 19.83 13.49 -18.65
C LYS A 237 19.15 12.77 -19.83
N PRO A 238 18.74 13.48 -20.89
CA PRO A 238 17.96 12.92 -22.00
C PRO A 238 18.57 11.68 -22.66
N GLU A 239 19.90 11.52 -22.61
CA GLU A 239 20.62 10.36 -23.12
C GLU A 239 20.48 9.11 -22.24
N LEU A 240 20.13 9.28 -20.96
CA LEU A 240 19.96 8.20 -19.98
C LEU A 240 18.52 7.97 -19.54
N THR A 241 17.66 8.98 -19.64
CA THR A 241 16.27 8.91 -19.19
C THR A 241 15.35 9.72 -20.11
N THR A 242 14.16 9.19 -20.36
CA THR A 242 13.09 9.91 -21.03
C THR A 242 12.35 10.78 -20.01
N ALA A 243 11.76 11.88 -20.46
CA ALA A 243 10.83 12.64 -19.63
C ALA A 243 9.56 11.80 -19.42
N ALA A 244 8.98 11.87 -18.23
CA ALA A 244 7.82 11.05 -17.86
C ALA A 244 6.78 11.88 -17.14
N THR A 245 5.54 11.40 -17.16
CA THR A 245 4.45 11.93 -16.33
C THR A 245 4.09 10.86 -15.32
N GLY A 246 4.38 11.11 -14.04
CA GLY A 246 4.23 10.13 -12.97
C GLY A 246 5.32 9.06 -12.96
N LEU A 247 5.50 8.42 -11.80
CA LEU A 247 6.43 7.29 -11.65
C LEU A 247 5.81 5.97 -12.12
N GLN A 248 4.53 5.73 -11.79
CA GLN A 248 3.72 4.58 -12.21
C GLN A 248 2.22 4.87 -12.03
N PRO A 249 1.34 4.21 -12.81
CA PRO A 249 -0.09 4.35 -12.67
C PRO A 249 -0.55 3.88 -11.28
N THR A 250 -1.43 4.67 -10.66
CA THR A 250 -2.27 4.22 -9.55
C THR A 250 -3.70 4.14 -10.04
N VAL A 251 -4.46 3.15 -9.56
CA VAL A 251 -5.91 3.15 -9.71
C VAL A 251 -6.56 4.06 -8.66
N ASP A 252 -7.79 4.48 -8.91
CA ASP A 252 -8.51 5.39 -8.03
C ASP A 252 -8.65 4.80 -6.61
N GLY A 253 -8.42 5.65 -5.60
CA GLY A 253 -8.35 5.22 -4.19
C GLY A 253 -6.96 4.73 -3.74
N ASN A 254 -6.04 4.39 -4.66
CA ASN A 254 -4.66 4.05 -4.29
C ASN A 254 -3.81 5.32 -4.18
N ARG A 255 -3.21 5.55 -3.01
CA ARG A 255 -2.15 6.56 -2.86
C ARG A 255 -0.78 5.91 -2.97
N GLN A 256 0.12 6.56 -3.71
CA GLN A 256 1.55 6.24 -3.62
C GLN A 256 2.06 6.59 -2.23
N GLY A 257 2.82 5.69 -1.63
CA GLY A 257 3.61 5.93 -0.44
C GLY A 257 5.08 5.67 -0.71
N TRP A 258 5.92 5.98 0.25
CA TRP A 258 7.35 5.67 0.17
C TRP A 258 7.76 4.90 1.40
N GLY A 259 8.19 3.67 1.17
CA GLY A 259 8.90 2.90 2.17
C GLY A 259 10.35 3.35 2.27
N LEU A 260 11.13 2.64 3.08
CA LEU A 260 12.56 2.88 3.18
C LEU A 260 13.25 2.32 1.94
N THR A 261 13.52 3.21 0.96
CA THR A 261 14.22 3.00 -0.34
C THR A 261 13.39 2.53 -1.54
N PHE A 262 12.06 2.43 -1.41
CA PHE A 262 11.19 1.98 -2.49
C PHE A 262 9.81 2.65 -2.47
N LEU A 263 9.12 2.59 -3.60
CA LEU A 263 7.75 3.07 -3.77
C LEU A 263 6.78 2.01 -3.23
N LEU A 264 5.76 2.45 -2.49
CA LEU A 264 4.61 1.65 -2.09
C LEU A 264 3.44 2.04 -2.98
N SER A 265 2.90 1.09 -3.73
CA SER A 265 1.73 1.36 -4.56
C SER A 265 1.09 0.09 -5.10
N GLY A 266 -0.24 0.10 -5.18
CA GLY A 266 -0.98 -0.81 -6.05
C GLY A 266 -0.79 -0.47 -7.53
N GLY A 267 -1.64 -1.04 -8.37
CA GLY A 267 -1.63 -0.79 -9.80
C GLY A 267 -2.79 -1.49 -10.50
N ASP A 268 -2.85 -1.36 -11.81
CA ASP A 268 -3.84 -2.01 -12.67
C ASP A 268 -3.46 -3.46 -13.05
N THR A 269 -2.30 -3.94 -12.58
CA THR A 269 -1.79 -5.30 -12.84
C THR A 269 -2.35 -6.35 -11.88
N GLY A 270 -3.11 -5.94 -10.86
CA GLY A 270 -3.64 -6.86 -9.82
C GLY A 270 -2.78 -6.96 -8.56
N ARG A 271 -1.65 -6.26 -8.50
CA ARG A 271 -0.82 -6.14 -7.28
C ARG A 271 -1.53 -5.39 -6.16
N SER A 272 -1.24 -5.76 -4.92
CA SER A 272 -1.85 -5.15 -3.73
C SER A 272 -1.44 -3.70 -3.52
N ILE A 273 -2.26 -2.92 -2.80
CA ILE A 273 -2.09 -1.47 -2.58
C ILE A 273 -0.74 -1.16 -1.89
N GLY A 274 -0.30 -2.02 -0.97
CA GLY A 274 0.96 -1.89 -0.24
C GLY A 274 2.18 -2.51 -0.91
N THR A 275 2.11 -2.89 -2.20
CA THR A 275 3.23 -3.55 -2.88
C THR A 275 4.44 -2.63 -2.94
N ALA A 276 5.57 -3.12 -2.44
CA ALA A 276 6.86 -2.44 -2.57
C ALA A 276 7.41 -2.66 -3.98
N GLN A 277 7.89 -1.60 -4.61
CA GLN A 277 8.49 -1.70 -5.94
C GLN A 277 9.51 -0.61 -6.21
N TRP A 278 10.41 -0.88 -7.13
CA TRP A 278 11.32 0.13 -7.67
C TRP A 278 11.89 -0.29 -9.03
N THR A 279 12.63 0.61 -9.66
CA THR A 279 13.23 0.40 -10.98
C THR A 279 14.72 0.66 -11.01
N GLY A 280 15.41 0.00 -11.95
CA GLY A 280 16.79 0.27 -12.31
C GLY A 280 16.86 1.07 -13.61
N LEU A 281 17.84 1.96 -13.73
CA LEU A 281 18.00 2.87 -14.88
C LEU A 281 17.92 2.14 -16.24
N PRO A 282 18.54 0.97 -16.45
CA PRO A 282 18.45 0.22 -17.72
C PRO A 282 17.11 -0.52 -17.95
N ASN A 283 16.00 0.08 -17.49
CA ASN A 283 14.64 -0.47 -17.54
C ASN A 283 14.49 -1.82 -16.80
N LEU A 284 15.13 -1.94 -15.63
CA LEU A 284 14.83 -3.02 -14.70
C LEU A 284 13.65 -2.64 -13.81
N ARG A 285 12.88 -3.63 -13.35
CA ARG A 285 11.78 -3.42 -12.41
C ARG A 285 11.69 -4.60 -11.45
N TRP A 286 11.50 -4.33 -10.16
CA TRP A 286 11.15 -5.36 -9.18
C TRP A 286 9.91 -4.95 -8.40
N TRP A 287 9.18 -5.95 -7.90
CA TRP A 287 8.07 -5.76 -6.98
C TRP A 287 8.07 -6.86 -5.91
N CYS A 288 7.51 -6.55 -4.74
CA CYS A 288 7.39 -7.43 -3.60
C CYS A 288 6.01 -7.19 -2.95
N ASP A 289 5.08 -8.10 -3.20
CA ASP A 289 3.72 -8.07 -2.70
C ASP A 289 3.59 -9.07 -1.54
N ARG A 290 3.70 -8.54 -0.32
CA ARG A 290 3.61 -9.33 0.91
C ARG A 290 2.20 -9.87 1.17
N GLU A 291 1.16 -9.21 0.66
CA GLU A 291 -0.23 -9.63 0.85
C GLU A 291 -0.54 -10.89 0.02
N ASN A 292 -0.13 -10.89 -1.26
CA ASN A 292 -0.28 -12.06 -2.13
C ASN A 292 0.87 -13.08 -1.98
N GLY A 293 1.94 -12.73 -1.26
CA GLY A 293 3.09 -13.61 -1.02
C GLY A 293 3.88 -13.91 -2.29
N VAL A 294 4.01 -12.93 -3.19
CA VAL A 294 4.71 -13.07 -4.48
C VAL A 294 5.63 -11.87 -4.72
N ALA A 295 6.78 -12.12 -5.31
CA ALA A 295 7.71 -11.09 -5.72
C ALA A 295 8.31 -11.43 -7.08
N GLY A 296 8.79 -10.41 -7.79
CA GLY A 296 9.39 -10.62 -9.10
C GLY A 296 10.41 -9.57 -9.46
N ILE A 297 11.26 -9.91 -10.42
CA ILE A 297 12.20 -9.01 -11.06
C ILE A 297 12.20 -9.23 -12.57
N PHE A 298 12.10 -8.12 -13.30
CA PHE A 298 12.30 -8.02 -14.74
C PHE A 298 13.61 -7.26 -14.99
N CYS A 299 14.51 -7.88 -15.75
CA CYS A 299 15.82 -7.36 -16.08
C CYS A 299 15.92 -7.10 -17.59
N ALA A 300 16.12 -5.84 -17.95
CA ALA A 300 16.62 -5.40 -19.25
C ALA A 300 17.96 -4.67 -19.07
N GLN A 301 18.67 -4.40 -20.17
CA GLN A 301 19.88 -3.59 -20.21
C GLN A 301 19.83 -2.62 -21.39
N ILE A 302 18.85 -1.70 -21.35
CA ILE A 302 18.56 -0.75 -22.41
C ILE A 302 18.33 0.65 -21.84
N LEU A 303 18.90 1.65 -22.51
CA LEU A 303 18.69 3.08 -22.25
C LEU A 303 17.99 3.74 -23.44
N PRO A 304 17.32 4.89 -23.28
CA PRO A 304 17.09 5.58 -22.00
C PRO A 304 16.11 4.81 -21.10
N PHE A 305 16.13 5.11 -19.80
CA PHE A 305 15.07 4.75 -18.87
C PHE A 305 13.72 5.30 -19.36
N GLY A 306 12.65 4.55 -19.14
CA GLY A 306 11.32 4.87 -19.68
C GLY A 306 11.10 4.32 -21.09
N ASP A 307 11.80 3.23 -21.44
CA ASP A 307 11.55 2.52 -22.70
C ASP A 307 10.18 1.85 -22.64
N LEU A 308 9.22 2.37 -23.41
CA LEU A 308 7.84 1.91 -23.40
C LEU A 308 7.72 0.41 -23.67
N LYS A 309 8.55 -0.15 -24.55
CA LYS A 309 8.50 -1.59 -24.90
C LYS A 309 8.93 -2.45 -23.71
N ALA A 310 9.95 -2.02 -22.98
CA ALA A 310 10.40 -2.69 -21.76
C ALA A 310 9.36 -2.57 -20.64
N PHE A 311 8.81 -1.38 -20.41
CA PHE A 311 7.78 -1.14 -19.39
C PHE A 311 6.51 -1.95 -19.64
N SER A 312 5.95 -1.90 -20.86
CA SER A 312 4.74 -2.65 -21.21
C SER A 312 4.93 -4.16 -21.07
N LEU A 313 6.09 -4.70 -21.44
CA LEU A 313 6.38 -6.12 -21.24
C LEU A 313 6.48 -6.47 -19.75
N ALA A 314 7.13 -5.64 -18.94
CA ALA A 314 7.25 -5.88 -17.50
C ALA A 314 5.89 -5.83 -16.80
N GLU A 315 5.03 -4.87 -17.16
CA GLU A 315 3.65 -4.75 -16.66
C GLU A 315 2.78 -5.93 -17.09
N GLU A 316 2.91 -6.40 -18.34
CA GLU A 316 2.17 -7.56 -18.82
C GLU A 316 2.59 -8.84 -18.09
N ILE A 317 3.90 -9.05 -17.88
CA ILE A 317 4.39 -10.18 -17.08
C ILE A 317 3.80 -10.12 -15.67
N GLU A 318 3.83 -8.95 -15.02
CA GLU A 318 3.24 -8.78 -13.69
C GLU A 318 1.73 -9.09 -13.69
N ARG A 319 0.98 -8.57 -14.68
CA ARG A 319 -0.45 -8.81 -14.84
C ARG A 319 -0.78 -10.30 -14.97
N GLN A 320 0.00 -11.02 -15.78
CA GLN A 320 -0.18 -12.46 -15.97
C GLN A 320 0.15 -13.27 -14.71
N VAL A 321 1.12 -12.82 -13.90
CA VAL A 321 1.41 -13.44 -12.59
C VAL A 321 0.18 -13.34 -11.68
N TYR A 322 -0.42 -12.17 -11.53
CA TYR A 322 -1.60 -12.01 -10.67
C TYR A 322 -2.86 -12.68 -11.24
N ALA A 323 -3.02 -12.68 -12.57
CA ALA A 323 -4.08 -13.46 -13.22
C ALA A 323 -3.93 -14.96 -12.87
N GLY A 324 -2.74 -15.52 -13.01
CA GLY A 324 -2.44 -16.91 -12.66
C GLY A 324 -2.60 -17.20 -11.17
N LEU A 325 -2.24 -16.26 -10.29
CA LEU A 325 -2.52 -16.39 -8.86
C LEU A 325 -4.02 -16.48 -8.59
N SER A 326 -4.83 -15.62 -9.21
CA SER A 326 -6.29 -15.64 -9.03
C SER A 326 -6.92 -16.96 -9.50
N GLU A 327 -6.41 -17.56 -10.58
CA GLU A 327 -6.86 -18.86 -11.08
C GLU A 327 -6.42 -20.02 -10.17
N ALA A 328 -5.15 -20.05 -9.76
CA ALA A 328 -4.62 -21.04 -8.82
C ALA A 328 -5.25 -20.92 -7.42
N GLN A 329 -5.71 -19.72 -7.06
CA GLN A 329 -6.39 -19.40 -5.82
C GLN A 329 -7.83 -19.95 -5.80
N ARG A 330 -8.53 -20.14 -6.93
CA ARG A 330 -9.91 -20.70 -6.98
C ARG A 330 -10.06 -22.09 -6.34
N GLY A 331 -8.96 -22.85 -6.20
CA GLY A 331 -8.92 -24.13 -5.48
C GLY A 331 -8.49 -24.04 -4.00
N ARG A 332 -8.15 -22.85 -3.49
CA ARG A 332 -7.73 -22.65 -2.09
C ARG A 332 -8.93 -22.26 -1.22
N PRO A 333 -8.97 -22.68 0.07
CA PRO A 333 -10.10 -22.41 0.96
C PRO A 333 -10.52 -20.93 1.05
N GLY A 334 -9.59 -19.98 0.81
CA GLY A 334 -9.87 -18.53 0.84
C GLY A 334 -10.68 -17.98 -0.33
N TYR A 335 -10.72 -18.65 -1.49
CA TYR A 335 -11.41 -18.16 -2.70
C TYR A 335 -12.55 -19.07 -3.16
N LEU A 336 -12.85 -20.11 -2.37
CA LEU A 336 -14.02 -20.95 -2.57
C LEU A 336 -15.34 -20.16 -2.59
N HIS A 337 -15.40 -18.95 -2.01
CA HIS A 337 -16.57 -18.07 -2.10
C HIS A 337 -16.85 -17.54 -3.52
N LEU A 338 -15.89 -17.68 -4.44
CA LEU A 338 -16.02 -17.31 -5.85
C LEU A 338 -16.36 -18.51 -6.76
N SER A 339 -16.40 -19.73 -6.20
CA SER A 339 -16.65 -20.97 -6.93
C SER A 339 -17.92 -21.65 -6.42
N SER A 340 -18.73 -22.19 -7.34
CA SER A 340 -19.85 -23.06 -6.97
C SER A 340 -19.41 -24.50 -6.70
N GLU A 341 -18.18 -24.85 -7.02
CA GLU A 341 -17.61 -26.18 -6.77
C GLU A 341 -17.56 -26.43 -5.25
N TYR A 342 -18.12 -27.56 -4.80
CA TYR A 342 -18.26 -27.95 -3.39
C TYR A 342 -19.22 -27.10 -2.53
N SER A 343 -19.87 -26.07 -3.09
CA SER A 343 -20.80 -25.23 -2.34
C SER A 343 -22.06 -26.01 -1.90
N ASP A 344 -22.39 -25.91 -0.60
CA ASP A 344 -23.53 -26.55 0.05
C ASP A 344 -24.53 -25.53 0.65
N LEU A 345 -24.29 -24.24 0.39
CA LEU A 345 -25.12 -23.10 0.76
C LEU A 345 -25.17 -22.10 -0.39
N LYS A 346 -26.36 -21.54 -0.65
CA LYS A 346 -26.54 -20.41 -1.56
C LYS A 346 -26.98 -19.18 -0.77
N ILE A 347 -26.33 -18.05 -0.99
CA ILE A 347 -26.75 -16.76 -0.44
C ILE A 347 -27.27 -15.93 -1.60
N ILE A 348 -28.54 -15.56 -1.55
CA ILE A 348 -29.22 -14.78 -2.57
C ILE A 348 -29.34 -13.36 -2.03
N CYS A 349 -28.79 -12.38 -2.74
CA CYS A 349 -28.91 -10.98 -2.38
C CYS A 349 -29.30 -10.21 -3.64
N LYS A 350 -30.57 -9.79 -3.70
CA LYS A 350 -31.17 -9.19 -4.88
C LYS A 350 -31.01 -10.11 -6.11
N ASP A 351 -30.38 -9.62 -7.17
CA ASP A 351 -30.13 -10.32 -8.42
C ASP A 351 -28.86 -11.19 -8.40
N LYS A 352 -28.05 -11.13 -7.34
CA LYS A 352 -26.81 -11.91 -7.21
C LYS A 352 -27.00 -13.16 -6.36
N ILE A 353 -26.38 -14.24 -6.80
CA ILE A 353 -26.29 -15.51 -6.07
C ILE A 353 -24.83 -15.76 -5.74
N PHE A 354 -24.53 -15.88 -4.45
CA PHE A 354 -23.20 -16.19 -3.93
C PHE A 354 -23.16 -17.65 -3.49
N PRO A 355 -22.27 -18.49 -4.09
CA PRO A 355 -22.02 -19.82 -3.57
C PRO A 355 -21.26 -19.72 -2.24
N ALA A 356 -21.65 -20.55 -1.27
CA ALA A 356 -21.01 -20.58 0.04
C ALA A 356 -20.89 -22.01 0.58
N HIS A 357 -20.02 -22.16 1.57
CA HIS A 357 -19.67 -23.42 2.20
C HIS A 357 -19.99 -23.33 3.69
N LYS A 358 -20.95 -24.12 4.19
CA LYS A 358 -21.40 -24.09 5.60
C LYS A 358 -20.24 -24.30 6.56
N LEU A 359 -19.30 -25.19 6.21
CA LEU A 359 -18.10 -25.47 7.00
C LEU A 359 -17.18 -24.25 7.18
N LEU A 360 -17.22 -23.28 6.26
CA LEU A 360 -16.39 -22.07 6.34
C LEU A 360 -17.15 -20.90 6.97
N VAL A 361 -18.42 -20.70 6.58
CA VAL A 361 -19.18 -19.52 7.03
C VAL A 361 -19.80 -19.70 8.42
N CYS A 362 -20.27 -20.90 8.78
CA CYS A 362 -21.00 -21.11 10.04
C CYS A 362 -20.10 -21.03 11.29
N PRO A 363 -18.86 -21.56 11.32
CA PRO A 363 -18.00 -21.42 12.50
C PRO A 363 -17.58 -19.96 12.77
N ARG A 364 -17.62 -19.10 11.75
CA ARG A 364 -17.12 -17.72 11.80
C ARG A 364 -18.23 -16.66 11.85
N SER A 365 -19.50 -17.07 11.80
CA SER A 365 -20.66 -16.19 11.89
C SER A 365 -21.79 -16.89 12.64
N LYS A 366 -22.15 -16.33 13.80
CA LYS A 366 -23.28 -16.85 14.59
C LYS A 366 -24.60 -16.72 13.81
N TYR A 367 -24.73 -15.71 12.97
CA TYR A 367 -25.87 -15.56 12.06
C TYR A 367 -25.98 -16.74 11.09
N PHE A 368 -24.91 -17.03 10.32
CA PHE A 368 -24.95 -18.11 9.33
C PHE A 368 -25.13 -19.48 9.99
N HIS A 369 -24.53 -19.70 11.17
CA HIS A 369 -24.77 -20.90 11.96
C HIS A 369 -26.26 -21.06 12.31
N ARG A 370 -26.90 -20.03 12.87
CA ARG A 370 -28.32 -20.06 13.22
C ARG A 370 -29.21 -20.24 11.99
N ALA A 371 -28.93 -19.52 10.90
CA ALA A 371 -29.68 -19.62 9.65
C ALA A 371 -29.62 -21.04 9.05
N CYS A 372 -28.47 -21.73 9.18
CA CYS A 372 -28.30 -23.08 8.64
C CYS A 372 -28.79 -24.20 9.56
N PHE A 373 -28.85 -23.99 10.89
CA PHE A 373 -29.04 -25.09 11.85
C PHE A 373 -30.17 -24.89 12.88
N ALA A 374 -30.77 -23.70 13.01
CA ALA A 374 -31.80 -23.44 14.03
C ALA A 374 -33.24 -23.83 13.61
N GLY A 375 -33.43 -24.62 12.53
CA GLY A 375 -34.73 -25.15 12.13
C GLY A 375 -35.65 -24.20 11.34
N PHE A 376 -35.18 -23.02 10.94
CA PHE A 376 -35.91 -22.09 10.08
C PHE A 376 -36.00 -22.54 8.62
N LYS A 377 -36.89 -21.90 7.85
CA LYS A 377 -37.14 -22.14 6.42
C LYS A 377 -35.88 -22.11 5.54
N GLU A 378 -34.86 -21.38 5.96
CA GLU A 378 -33.55 -21.20 5.33
C GLU A 378 -32.65 -22.45 5.45
N THR A 379 -32.99 -23.41 6.32
CA THR A 379 -32.35 -24.75 6.39
C THR A 379 -32.48 -25.55 5.09
N LYS A 380 -33.33 -25.11 4.13
CA LYS A 380 -33.48 -25.71 2.80
C LYS A 380 -32.35 -25.37 1.81
N GLY A 381 -31.27 -24.75 2.28
CA GLY A 381 -30.01 -24.58 1.53
C GLY A 381 -29.82 -23.24 0.84
N SER A 382 -30.74 -22.29 1.05
CA SER A 382 -30.63 -20.92 0.53
C SER A 382 -30.99 -19.89 1.60
N ILE A 383 -30.17 -18.85 1.72
CA ILE A 383 -30.41 -17.69 2.58
C ILE A 383 -30.68 -16.48 1.68
N CYS A 384 -31.80 -15.78 1.90
CA CYS A 384 -32.14 -14.57 1.13
C CYS A 384 -31.86 -13.32 1.97
N LEU A 385 -31.18 -12.34 1.36
CA LEU A 385 -30.74 -11.08 1.95
C LEU A 385 -31.12 -9.91 1.03
N ASP A 386 -32.41 -9.78 0.72
CA ASP A 386 -32.91 -8.86 -0.31
C ASP A 386 -32.77 -7.37 0.09
N ASP A 387 -32.68 -7.09 1.38
CA ASP A 387 -32.49 -5.76 1.95
C ASP A 387 -31.02 -5.29 1.98
N LYS A 388 -30.07 -6.19 1.68
CA LYS A 388 -28.63 -5.92 1.77
C LYS A 388 -28.01 -5.47 0.44
N SER A 389 -26.80 -4.90 0.51
CA SER A 389 -26.01 -4.58 -0.68
C SER A 389 -25.23 -5.81 -1.15
N PRO A 390 -25.36 -6.22 -2.42
CA PRO A 390 -24.58 -7.35 -2.95
C PRO A 390 -23.06 -7.13 -2.82
N VAL A 391 -22.58 -5.88 -2.94
CA VAL A 391 -21.15 -5.55 -2.77
C VAL A 391 -20.70 -5.82 -1.33
N LEU A 392 -21.49 -5.44 -0.33
CA LEU A 392 -21.12 -5.70 1.07
C LEU A 392 -21.19 -7.19 1.40
N ILE A 393 -22.19 -7.92 0.89
CA ILE A 393 -22.28 -9.39 1.07
C ILE A 393 -21.07 -10.08 0.48
N GLU A 394 -20.64 -9.68 -0.72
CA GLU A 394 -19.42 -10.19 -1.34
C GLU A 394 -18.20 -10.00 -0.42
N LYS A 395 -18.04 -8.82 0.18
CA LYS A 395 -16.91 -8.51 1.08
C LYS A 395 -17.00 -9.19 2.44
N VAL A 396 -18.20 -9.41 2.96
CA VAL A 396 -18.42 -10.25 4.16
C VAL A 396 -17.98 -11.68 3.87
N LEU A 397 -18.33 -12.24 2.71
CA LEU A 397 -17.90 -13.57 2.31
C LEU A 397 -16.39 -13.64 2.06
N GLU A 398 -15.81 -12.66 1.37
CA GLU A 398 -14.36 -12.55 1.21
C GLU A 398 -13.64 -12.61 2.58
N PHE A 399 -14.16 -11.90 3.59
CA PHE A 399 -13.62 -11.93 4.94
C PHE A 399 -13.75 -13.30 5.62
N LEU A 400 -14.94 -13.91 5.56
CA LEU A 400 -15.17 -15.23 6.18
C LEU A 400 -14.22 -16.30 5.62
N TYR A 401 -13.76 -16.14 4.39
CA TYR A 401 -12.87 -17.09 3.74
C TYR A 401 -11.39 -16.73 3.91
N THR A 402 -11.03 -15.45 3.86
CA THR A 402 -9.63 -15.00 3.82
C THR A 402 -9.13 -14.38 5.12
N GLY A 403 -10.02 -13.95 6.01
CA GLY A 403 -9.69 -13.13 7.19
C GLY A 403 -9.43 -11.65 6.87
N ASN A 404 -9.65 -11.21 5.63
CA ASN A 404 -9.51 -9.81 5.21
C ASN A 404 -10.57 -9.46 4.15
N TYR A 405 -10.76 -8.17 3.85
CA TYR A 405 -11.62 -7.74 2.75
C TYR A 405 -11.05 -6.54 2.00
N THR A 406 -11.31 -6.52 0.70
CA THR A 406 -10.94 -5.44 -0.22
C THR A 406 -12.09 -4.45 -0.45
N LEU A 407 -11.79 -3.27 -0.99
CA LEU A 407 -12.81 -2.30 -1.41
C LEU A 407 -13.54 -2.82 -2.67
N GLY A 408 -14.86 -2.64 -2.74
CA GLY A 408 -15.65 -3.08 -3.88
C GLY A 408 -15.67 -2.02 -4.98
N TYR A 409 -14.88 -2.18 -6.05
CA TYR A 409 -14.91 -1.28 -7.21
C TYR A 409 -15.62 -1.93 -8.42
N ARG A 410 -16.31 -1.11 -9.22
CA ARG A 410 -16.71 -1.48 -10.60
C ARG A 410 -15.49 -1.30 -11.52
N THR A 411 -15.15 -2.34 -12.29
CA THR A 411 -14.30 -2.19 -13.47
C THR A 411 -15.03 -1.33 -14.50
N THR A 412 -14.80 -0.02 -14.52
CA THR A 412 -15.27 0.81 -15.63
C THR A 412 -14.50 0.43 -16.88
N LYS A 413 -15.18 -0.19 -17.85
CA LYS A 413 -14.74 -0.20 -19.24
C LYS A 413 -14.40 1.23 -19.63
N THR A 414 -13.19 1.43 -20.14
CA THR A 414 -12.72 2.65 -20.82
C THR A 414 -13.82 3.25 -21.69
N LEU A 415 -14.39 4.38 -21.27
CA LEU A 415 -15.06 5.30 -22.16
C LEU A 415 -13.97 5.98 -22.99
N THR A 416 -13.92 5.65 -24.28
CA THR A 416 -13.18 6.42 -25.28
C THR A 416 -13.59 7.89 -25.19
N PRO A 417 -12.67 8.85 -25.10
CA PRO A 417 -13.03 10.26 -25.14
C PRO A 417 -13.65 10.60 -26.49
N PRO A 418 -14.65 11.50 -26.55
CA PRO A 418 -15.12 12.05 -27.81
C PRO A 418 -13.97 12.80 -28.49
N THR A 419 -13.77 12.52 -29.77
CA THR A 419 -13.00 13.36 -30.67
C THR A 419 -13.72 14.71 -30.78
N ASP A 420 -13.11 15.78 -30.31
CA ASP A 420 -13.54 17.14 -30.64
C ASP A 420 -12.37 17.88 -31.28
N ASP A 421 -12.46 17.99 -32.60
CA ASP A 421 -11.71 18.91 -33.42
C ASP A 421 -12.22 20.33 -33.13
N ASN A 422 -11.38 21.21 -32.54
CA ASN A 422 -11.30 22.63 -32.92
C ASN A 422 -10.21 23.36 -32.12
N GLU A 423 -9.27 23.95 -32.87
CA GLU A 423 -8.22 24.84 -32.38
C GLU A 423 -8.75 26.23 -31.96
N GLY A 424 -8.14 26.81 -30.93
CA GLY A 424 -8.24 28.24 -30.57
C GLY A 424 -7.25 28.62 -29.45
N PRO A 425 -6.62 29.83 -29.46
CA PRO A 425 -5.24 30.01 -28.99
C PRO A 425 -5.06 30.29 -27.50
N ARG A 426 -3.86 29.92 -27.03
CA ARG A 426 -3.29 30.09 -25.69
C ARG A 426 -3.32 31.54 -25.18
N MET A 427 -3.55 31.71 -23.87
CA MET A 427 -2.97 32.81 -23.09
C MET A 427 -2.13 32.29 -21.94
N ASN A 428 -0.91 32.81 -21.91
CA ASN A 428 0.16 32.61 -20.96
C ASN A 428 0.05 33.70 -19.89
N THR A 429 0.06 33.34 -18.60
CA THR A 429 0.42 34.29 -17.54
C THR A 429 1.40 33.64 -16.57
N ASN A 430 2.68 33.94 -16.81
CA ASN A 430 3.75 33.81 -15.83
C ASN A 430 3.45 34.70 -14.62
N HIS A 431 3.30 34.11 -13.44
CA HIS A 431 3.67 34.78 -12.19
C HIS A 431 4.53 33.86 -11.34
N THR A 432 5.83 34.18 -11.40
CA THR A 432 6.87 33.81 -10.44
C THR A 432 6.46 34.16 -9.02
N ARG A 433 6.67 33.23 -8.07
CA ARG A 433 6.95 33.54 -6.67
C ARG A 433 7.67 32.37 -5.99
N ASP A 434 8.94 32.61 -5.69
CA ASP A 434 9.80 31.82 -4.82
C ASP A 434 9.42 31.97 -3.33
N PRO A 435 9.96 31.11 -2.44
CA PRO A 435 9.26 30.59 -1.26
C PRO A 435 9.62 31.30 0.04
N LEU A 436 8.71 31.27 1.03
CA LEU A 436 9.03 31.65 2.40
C LEU A 436 8.24 30.84 3.45
N ILE A 437 9.03 30.25 4.36
CA ILE A 437 8.80 30.01 5.80
C ILE A 437 8.68 28.53 6.25
N TYR A 438 9.68 28.20 7.07
CA TYR A 438 9.93 27.02 7.91
C TYR A 438 9.12 27.10 9.20
N PHE A 439 8.57 25.98 9.68
CA PHE A 439 8.03 25.86 11.05
C PHE A 439 8.57 24.59 11.73
N PRO A 440 9.04 24.69 13.00
CA PRO A 440 9.59 23.57 13.74
C PRO A 440 8.47 22.67 14.31
N SER A 441 8.75 21.36 14.31
CA SER A 441 7.92 20.27 14.82
C SER A 441 7.89 20.20 16.35
N ARG A 442 6.74 19.85 16.94
CA ARG A 442 6.63 19.35 18.32
C ARG A 442 6.08 17.92 18.29
N ARG A 443 6.96 16.95 18.51
CA ARG A 443 6.67 15.56 18.91
C ARG A 443 6.53 15.53 20.43
N ARG A 444 5.38 15.09 20.95
CA ARG A 444 5.14 14.53 22.30
C ARG A 444 3.61 14.41 22.44
N ALA A 445 3.05 13.25 22.07
CA ALA A 445 1.64 12.90 22.34
C ALA A 445 1.33 11.43 22.03
N THR A 446 2.15 10.74 21.21
CA THR A 446 1.79 9.43 20.67
C THR A 446 2.10 8.23 21.58
N ASP A 447 3.00 8.39 22.55
CA ASP A 447 3.47 7.25 23.35
C ASP A 447 2.58 6.96 24.57
N GLU A 448 1.77 7.93 25.02
CA GLU A 448 0.81 7.74 26.13
C GLU A 448 -0.46 6.99 25.70
N TYR A 449 -0.84 7.04 24.41
CA TYR A 449 -2.08 6.44 23.89
C TYR A 449 -2.05 4.91 23.80
N ALA A 450 -0.86 4.29 23.68
CA ALA A 450 -0.74 2.84 23.58
C ALA A 450 -0.88 2.16 24.94
N ALA A 451 -0.43 2.82 26.02
CA ALA A 451 -0.49 2.28 27.39
C ALA A 451 -1.92 2.32 27.97
N GLU A 452 -2.70 3.36 27.70
CA GLU A 452 -4.10 3.47 28.19
C GLU A 452 -5.05 2.43 27.56
N MET A 453 -4.78 1.98 26.32
CA MET A 453 -5.63 1.01 25.63
C MET A 453 -5.44 -0.42 26.15
N GLU A 454 -4.29 -0.72 26.76
CA GLU A 454 -4.00 -2.02 27.38
C GLU A 454 -4.66 -2.15 28.76
N GLU A 455 -4.80 -1.03 29.49
CA GLU A 455 -5.49 -0.95 30.79
C GLU A 455 -7.02 -1.07 30.64
N LEU A 456 -7.61 -0.37 29.67
CA LEU A 456 -9.06 -0.43 29.35
C LEU A 456 -9.53 -1.80 28.84
N ALA A 457 -8.64 -2.58 28.21
CA ALA A 457 -8.96 -3.94 27.74
C ALA A 457 -9.05 -4.95 28.90
N ASN A 458 -8.29 -4.73 29.97
CA ASN A 458 -8.31 -5.60 31.16
C ASN A 458 -9.54 -5.35 32.04
N ASP A 459 -10.01 -4.11 32.17
CA ASP A 459 -11.19 -3.78 32.98
C ASP A 459 -12.50 -4.30 32.35
N ALA A 460 -12.58 -4.34 31.02
CA ALA A 460 -13.74 -4.89 30.31
C ALA A 460 -13.89 -6.41 30.47
N ALA A 461 -12.80 -7.14 30.75
CA ALA A 461 -12.83 -8.58 30.99
C ALA A 461 -13.41 -8.96 32.35
N VAL A 462 -13.38 -8.05 33.33
CA VAL A 462 -13.88 -8.28 34.71
C VAL A 462 -15.38 -8.01 34.82
N ALA A 463 -15.95 -7.12 33.97
CA ALA A 463 -17.37 -6.76 34.01
C ALA A 463 -18.32 -7.78 33.33
N ALA A 464 -17.79 -8.75 32.56
CA ALA A 464 -18.60 -9.68 31.76
C ALA A 464 -19.08 -10.94 32.51
N VAL A 465 -18.86 -11.04 33.83
CA VAL A 465 -19.24 -12.23 34.62
C VAL A 465 -20.57 -12.08 35.37
N GLU A 466 -21.17 -10.89 35.42
CA GLU A 466 -22.41 -10.66 36.17
C GLU A 466 -23.47 -9.94 35.33
N ASN A 467 -24.34 -10.70 34.66
CA ASN A 467 -25.79 -10.51 34.61
C ASN A 467 -26.43 -11.31 33.46
N SER A 468 -27.07 -12.42 33.81
CA SER A 468 -28.01 -13.15 32.96
C SER A 468 -29.35 -13.26 33.69
N ALA A 469 -30.40 -12.59 33.19
CA ALA A 469 -31.80 -12.94 33.47
C ALA A 469 -32.78 -12.21 32.52
N ASP A 470 -33.39 -13.02 31.64
CA ASP A 470 -34.79 -13.08 31.20
C ASP A 470 -35.65 -11.85 30.83
N GLY A 471 -36.42 -12.02 29.74
CA GLY A 471 -37.69 -11.30 29.52
C GLY A 471 -38.18 -11.22 28.07
N PHE A 472 -38.73 -12.32 27.52
CA PHE A 472 -39.40 -12.39 26.21
C PHE A 472 -40.88 -11.95 26.34
N VAL A 473 -41.39 -11.09 25.44
CA VAL A 473 -42.84 -10.89 25.24
C VAL A 473 -43.18 -10.80 23.75
N ASP A 474 -44.11 -11.66 23.34
CA ASP A 474 -44.72 -11.83 22.02
C ASP A 474 -45.97 -10.94 21.85
N GLY A 475 -46.35 -10.60 20.60
CA GLY A 475 -47.57 -9.85 20.32
C GLY A 475 -47.71 -9.33 18.88
N SER A 476 -48.40 -10.11 18.05
CA SER A 476 -48.59 -10.05 16.59
C SER A 476 -49.50 -8.91 16.02
N PRO A 477 -50.11 -9.00 14.80
CA PRO A 477 -49.72 -8.25 13.58
C PRO A 477 -50.83 -7.35 13.00
N MET A 478 -50.56 -6.44 12.05
CA MET A 478 -51.63 -5.87 11.21
C MET A 478 -51.27 -5.54 9.74
N ASN A 479 -52.05 -6.21 8.89
CA ASN A 479 -52.69 -5.81 7.63
C ASN A 479 -51.92 -5.51 6.33
N LYS A 480 -52.16 -6.44 5.38
CA LYS A 480 -52.00 -6.33 3.94
C LYS A 480 -53.05 -5.39 3.32
N LYS A 481 -52.64 -4.59 2.33
CA LYS A 481 -53.45 -4.20 1.17
C LYS A 481 -52.54 -4.21 -0.07
N GLY A 482 -52.93 -4.97 -1.10
CA GLY A 482 -52.35 -4.92 -2.44
C GLY A 482 -53.14 -3.98 -3.37
N PRO A 483 -52.92 -4.05 -4.69
CA PRO A 483 -51.92 -3.23 -5.37
C PRO A 483 -52.58 -2.24 -6.35
N ASN A 484 -51.90 -1.13 -6.64
CA ASN A 484 -52.15 -0.32 -7.84
C ASN A 484 -50.88 -0.33 -8.68
N GLU A 485 -51.05 -0.80 -9.92
CA GLU A 485 -50.06 -0.81 -10.99
C GLU A 485 -49.95 0.59 -11.58
N GLU A 486 -48.77 1.21 -11.48
CA GLU A 486 -48.30 2.22 -12.42
C GLU A 486 -46.87 1.83 -12.83
N GLU A 487 -46.72 1.47 -14.10
CA GLU A 487 -45.44 1.22 -14.76
C GLU A 487 -44.58 2.48 -14.73
N ASN A 488 -43.65 2.54 -13.78
CA ASN A 488 -42.53 3.46 -13.84
C ASN A 488 -41.32 2.72 -14.39
N ASN A 489 -40.81 3.18 -15.54
CA ASN A 489 -39.49 2.83 -16.04
C ASN A 489 -38.45 3.09 -14.96
N VAL A 490 -37.99 2.04 -14.28
CA VAL A 490 -36.90 2.11 -13.30
C VAL A 490 -35.57 2.08 -14.06
N GLU A 491 -34.87 3.21 -14.10
CA GLU A 491 -33.45 3.24 -14.42
C GLU A 491 -32.69 2.25 -13.52
N PRO A 492 -31.70 1.51 -14.03
CA PRO A 492 -30.98 0.52 -13.23
C PRO A 492 -30.31 1.20 -12.03
N ALA A 493 -30.63 0.74 -10.83
CA ALA A 493 -30.10 1.27 -9.58
C ALA A 493 -28.57 1.33 -9.62
N VAL A 494 -28.01 2.55 -9.59
CA VAL A 494 -26.58 2.75 -9.38
C VAL A 494 -26.26 2.25 -7.96
N ASP A 495 -25.39 1.26 -7.84
CA ASP A 495 -24.96 0.75 -6.54
C ASP A 495 -24.01 1.79 -5.92
N ILE A 496 -24.58 2.69 -5.11
CA ILE A 496 -23.92 3.87 -4.50
C ILE A 496 -22.64 3.50 -3.72
N LEU A 497 -22.47 2.23 -3.36
CA LEU A 497 -21.31 1.74 -2.60
C LEU A 497 -20.07 1.46 -3.46
N ALA A 498 -20.20 1.34 -4.78
CA ALA A 498 -19.07 1.07 -5.67
C ALA A 498 -18.13 2.27 -5.86
N ASP A 499 -18.66 3.49 -5.67
CA ASP A 499 -17.96 4.77 -5.88
C ASP A 499 -17.91 5.61 -4.59
N CYS A 500 -18.19 5.00 -3.43
CA CYS A 500 -18.20 5.71 -2.16
C CYS A 500 -16.79 5.88 -1.58
N HIS A 501 -16.62 6.88 -0.70
CA HIS A 501 -15.36 7.10 0.00
C HIS A 501 -14.97 5.85 0.84
N PRO A 502 -13.70 5.41 0.85
CA PRO A 502 -13.27 4.20 1.54
C PRO A 502 -13.68 4.13 3.02
N CYS A 503 -13.59 5.25 3.74
CA CYS A 503 -14.04 5.32 5.13
C CYS A 503 -15.54 5.05 5.27
N TYR A 504 -16.38 5.56 4.36
CA TYR A 504 -17.82 5.28 4.36
C TYR A 504 -18.07 3.79 4.14
N PHE A 505 -17.36 3.19 3.16
CA PHE A 505 -17.42 1.75 2.91
C PHE A 505 -17.08 0.93 4.16
N HIS A 506 -16.03 1.31 4.90
CA HIS A 506 -15.62 0.60 6.11
C HIS A 506 -16.62 0.75 7.28
N VAL A 507 -17.26 1.91 7.43
CA VAL A 507 -18.37 2.07 8.39
C VAL A 507 -19.52 1.13 8.03
N ARG A 508 -19.87 1.04 6.74
CA ARG A 508 -20.92 0.12 6.27
C ARG A 508 -20.55 -1.34 6.50
N MET A 509 -19.29 -1.72 6.27
CA MET A 509 -18.78 -3.07 6.57
C MET A 509 -18.86 -3.40 8.07
N TYR A 510 -18.60 -2.43 8.95
CA TYR A 510 -18.80 -2.62 10.40
C TYR A 510 -20.25 -2.94 10.73
N GLY A 511 -21.21 -2.24 10.10
CA GLY A 511 -22.63 -2.50 10.28
C GLY A 511 -23.05 -3.90 9.82
N GLU A 512 -22.52 -4.38 8.69
CA GLU A 512 -22.78 -5.76 8.26
C GLU A 512 -22.11 -6.79 9.17
N ALA A 513 -20.92 -6.51 9.68
CA ALA A 513 -20.23 -7.37 10.63
C ALA A 513 -21.03 -7.56 11.92
N ASP A 514 -21.68 -6.50 12.39
CA ASP A 514 -22.60 -6.53 13.52
C ASP A 514 -23.84 -7.39 13.21
N TYR A 515 -24.50 -7.13 12.08
CA TYR A 515 -25.66 -7.90 11.62
C TYR A 515 -25.38 -9.41 11.49
N PHE A 516 -24.25 -9.76 10.86
CA PHE A 516 -23.83 -11.15 10.67
C PHE A 516 -23.16 -11.76 11.90
N MET A 517 -23.00 -11.00 12.99
CA MET A 517 -22.37 -11.44 14.23
C MET A 517 -20.96 -12.00 14.00
N ILE A 518 -20.11 -11.22 13.32
CA ILE A 518 -18.72 -11.54 12.97
C ILE A 518 -17.78 -10.59 13.71
N ASP A 519 -17.37 -10.96 14.92
CA ASP A 519 -16.58 -10.10 15.82
C ASP A 519 -15.23 -9.68 15.21
N ASP A 520 -14.51 -10.61 14.58
CA ASP A 520 -13.23 -10.32 13.91
C ASP A 520 -13.38 -9.31 12.76
N LEU A 521 -14.51 -9.34 12.04
CA LEU A 521 -14.78 -8.39 10.95
C LEU A 521 -15.11 -7.01 11.52
N LYS A 522 -15.81 -6.93 12.67
CA LYS A 522 -16.05 -5.66 13.36
C LYS A 522 -14.72 -5.00 13.75
N ILE A 523 -13.80 -5.78 14.33
CA ILE A 523 -12.46 -5.28 14.70
C ILE A 523 -11.70 -4.82 13.45
N LYS A 524 -11.69 -5.63 12.38
CA LYS A 524 -10.99 -5.27 11.14
C LYS A 524 -11.55 -4.01 10.47
N ALA A 525 -12.88 -3.87 10.47
CA ALA A 525 -13.54 -2.70 9.91
C ALA A 525 -13.24 -1.45 10.74
N GLU A 526 -13.22 -1.56 12.07
CA GLU A 526 -12.84 -0.48 12.99
C GLU A 526 -11.43 0.04 12.71
N GLU A 527 -10.41 -0.84 12.62
CA GLU A 527 -9.03 -0.47 12.25
C GLU A 527 -9.00 0.34 10.95
N LYS A 528 -9.72 -0.13 9.92
CA LYS A 528 -9.78 0.51 8.60
C LYS A 528 -10.54 1.83 8.61
N VAL A 529 -11.60 1.97 9.42
CA VAL A 529 -12.32 3.26 9.62
C VAL A 529 -11.38 4.28 10.26
N LEU A 530 -10.72 3.94 11.37
CA LEU A 530 -9.86 4.90 12.08
C LEU A 530 -8.69 5.37 11.21
N ALA A 531 -8.06 4.46 10.44
CA ALA A 531 -6.98 4.80 9.53
C ALA A 531 -7.41 5.72 8.37
N SER A 532 -8.66 5.60 7.90
CA SER A 532 -9.17 6.36 6.75
C SER A 532 -9.88 7.66 7.14
N LEU A 533 -10.43 7.75 8.36
CA LEU A 533 -11.15 8.93 8.86
C LEU A 533 -10.25 10.16 9.00
N VAL A 534 -9.02 9.98 9.52
CA VAL A 534 -8.03 11.07 9.71
C VAL A 534 -7.67 11.75 8.38
N ASN A 535 -7.77 11.02 7.27
CA ASN A 535 -7.34 11.46 5.95
C ASN A 535 -8.49 11.97 5.07
N CYS A 536 -9.71 12.03 5.60
CA CYS A 536 -10.88 12.48 4.84
C CYS A 536 -10.92 14.02 4.76
N SER A 537 -10.50 14.56 3.61
CA SER A 537 -10.41 16.01 3.36
C SER A 537 -11.59 16.58 2.55
N GLU A 538 -12.51 15.73 2.11
CA GLU A 538 -13.66 16.08 1.29
C GLU A 538 -14.89 16.33 2.18
N VAL A 539 -15.51 17.49 2.02
CA VAL A 539 -16.63 17.94 2.88
C VAL A 539 -17.84 17.02 2.77
N ASP A 540 -18.21 16.63 1.54
CA ASP A 540 -19.41 15.81 1.31
C ASP A 540 -19.18 14.37 1.81
N SER A 541 -18.02 13.78 1.51
CA SER A 541 -17.62 12.46 1.99
C SER A 541 -17.56 12.40 3.52
N PHE A 542 -16.94 13.39 4.17
CA PHE A 542 -16.90 13.47 5.63
C PHE A 542 -18.30 13.57 6.23
N SER A 543 -19.17 14.40 5.65
CA SER A 543 -20.55 14.55 6.09
C SER A 543 -21.34 13.24 5.97
N GLN A 544 -21.12 12.50 4.88
CA GLN A 544 -21.77 11.21 4.64
C GLN A 544 -21.30 10.14 5.66
N ILE A 545 -20.01 10.13 6.01
CA ILE A 545 -19.45 9.22 7.01
C ILE A 545 -20.05 9.49 8.39
N ILE A 546 -20.10 10.75 8.81
CA ILE A 546 -20.71 11.13 10.09
C ILE A 546 -22.20 10.79 10.10
N ALA A 547 -22.94 11.11 9.04
CA ALA A 547 -24.35 10.76 8.94
C ALA A 547 -24.59 9.24 9.07
N GLU A 548 -23.70 8.40 8.52
CA GLU A 548 -23.79 6.95 8.66
C GLU A 548 -23.53 6.48 10.09
N LEU A 549 -22.48 6.99 10.76
CA LEU A 549 -22.14 6.66 12.16
C LEU A 549 -23.27 6.99 13.14
N TYR A 550 -24.11 7.96 12.81
CA TYR A 550 -25.27 8.38 13.58
C TYR A 550 -26.60 7.82 13.03
N SER A 551 -26.56 7.03 11.96
CA SER A 551 -27.75 6.39 11.43
C SER A 551 -28.20 5.23 12.33
N GLY A 552 -29.49 4.91 12.29
CA GLY A 552 -30.06 3.73 12.95
C GLY A 552 -29.90 2.43 12.15
N ARG A 553 -28.97 2.35 11.18
CA ARG A 553 -28.81 1.17 10.32
C ARG A 553 -28.13 -0.01 11.01
N ALA A 554 -27.28 0.26 12.00
CA ALA A 554 -26.57 -0.74 12.79
C ALA A 554 -26.19 -0.17 14.17
N ASP A 555 -25.72 -1.01 15.09
CA ASP A 555 -25.14 -0.53 16.34
C ASP A 555 -23.72 0.00 16.12
N TYR A 556 -23.63 1.31 15.89
CA TYR A 556 -22.37 2.03 15.74
C TYR A 556 -21.82 2.59 17.07
N GLY A 557 -22.39 2.27 18.23
CA GLY A 557 -22.04 2.95 19.49
C GLY A 557 -20.54 2.91 19.82
N ARG A 558 -19.92 1.72 19.73
CA ARG A 558 -18.47 1.54 19.94
C ARG A 558 -17.64 2.28 18.89
N LEU A 559 -18.00 2.14 17.62
CA LEU A 559 -17.28 2.77 16.50
C LEU A 559 -17.37 4.30 16.56
N ARG A 560 -18.54 4.84 16.92
CA ARG A 560 -18.80 6.28 17.10
C ARG A 560 -17.92 6.86 18.20
N LYS A 561 -17.80 6.19 19.35
CA LYS A 561 -16.92 6.64 20.45
C LYS A 561 -15.45 6.74 20.01
N LEU A 562 -14.96 5.75 19.27
CA LEU A 562 -13.59 5.76 18.74
C LEU A 562 -13.37 6.83 17.67
N ALA A 563 -14.32 6.96 16.73
CA ALA A 563 -14.28 7.99 15.71
C ALA A 563 -14.28 9.40 16.33
N LEU A 564 -15.09 9.65 17.37
CA LEU A 564 -15.12 10.92 18.10
C LEU A 564 -13.77 11.23 18.75
N LYS A 565 -13.11 10.25 19.38
CA LYS A 565 -11.76 10.42 19.95
C LYS A 565 -10.78 10.92 18.87
N VAL A 566 -10.74 10.23 17.73
CA VAL A 566 -9.89 10.59 16.59
C VAL A 566 -10.22 11.98 16.03
N ILE A 567 -11.50 12.33 15.91
CA ILE A 567 -11.94 13.65 15.43
C ILE A 567 -11.50 14.77 16.38
N VAL A 568 -11.69 14.57 17.69
CA VAL A 568 -11.29 15.54 18.72
C VAL A 568 -9.77 15.69 18.78
N ASP A 569 -9.03 14.62 18.51
CA ASP A 569 -7.57 14.65 18.40
C ASP A 569 -7.06 15.46 17.21
N ASN A 570 -7.84 15.52 16.14
CA ASN A 570 -7.47 16.22 14.91
C ASN A 570 -8.30 17.50 14.68
N LEU A 571 -9.04 17.96 15.70
CA LEU A 571 -10.02 19.04 15.60
C LEU A 571 -9.45 20.36 15.03
N PRO A 572 -8.23 20.81 15.37
CA PRO A 572 -7.65 22.02 14.79
C PRO A 572 -7.51 21.93 13.26
N THR A 573 -7.07 20.78 12.75
CA THR A 573 -6.88 20.54 11.31
C THR A 573 -8.22 20.44 10.60
N LEU A 574 -9.19 19.72 11.18
CA LEU A 574 -10.52 19.52 10.60
C LEU A 574 -11.39 20.80 10.57
N ARG A 575 -11.10 21.78 11.45
CA ARG A 575 -11.79 23.09 11.52
C ARG A 575 -11.04 24.25 10.86
N LYS A 576 -9.70 24.22 10.77
CA LYS A 576 -8.88 25.34 10.27
C LYS A 576 -8.05 25.01 9.02
N GLY A 577 -8.15 23.80 8.49
CA GLY A 577 -7.50 23.41 7.24
C GLY A 577 -8.00 24.21 6.03
N PHE A 578 -7.33 24.02 4.88
CA PHE A 578 -7.66 24.69 3.61
C PHE A 578 -9.13 24.45 3.18
N THR A 579 -9.69 23.30 3.57
CA THR A 579 -11.11 22.93 3.44
C THR A 579 -11.64 22.42 4.78
N PRO A 580 -12.35 23.24 5.58
CA PRO A 580 -12.90 22.81 6.87
C PRO A 580 -14.08 21.86 6.67
N VAL A 581 -13.87 20.59 6.98
CA VAL A 581 -14.89 19.54 6.87
C VAL A 581 -15.92 19.59 8.00
N ILE A 582 -15.52 20.10 9.17
CA ILE A 582 -16.44 20.38 10.28
C ILE A 582 -16.95 21.82 10.15
N ASN A 583 -18.15 21.97 9.58
CA ASN A 583 -18.79 23.26 9.31
C ASN A 583 -20.25 23.29 9.81
N ALA A 584 -20.88 24.46 9.73
CA ALA A 584 -22.26 24.66 10.23
C ALA A 584 -23.27 23.72 9.54
N LYS A 585 -23.12 23.49 8.22
CA LYS A 585 -24.00 22.59 7.45
C LYS A 585 -23.98 21.16 7.97
N LEU A 586 -22.81 20.66 8.38
CA LEU A 586 -22.67 19.33 8.99
C LEU A 586 -23.33 19.27 10.39
N MET A 587 -23.13 20.31 11.21
CA MET A 587 -23.71 20.35 12.55
C MET A 587 -25.23 20.43 12.53
N GLU A 588 -25.78 21.14 11.55
CA GLU A 588 -27.23 21.22 11.31
C GLU A 588 -27.78 19.90 10.76
N SER A 589 -27.04 19.20 9.90
CA SER A 589 -27.50 17.94 9.29
C SER A 589 -27.42 16.74 10.24
N VAL A 590 -26.52 16.75 11.23
CA VAL A 590 -26.38 15.69 12.24
C VAL A 590 -26.29 16.33 13.65
N PRO A 591 -27.42 16.74 14.25
CA PRO A 591 -27.43 17.46 15.54
C PRO A 591 -26.81 16.66 16.69
N ASP A 592 -27.04 15.34 16.74
CA ASP A 592 -26.48 14.46 17.77
C ASP A 592 -24.94 14.43 17.72
N PHE A 593 -24.35 14.51 16.52
CA PHE A 593 -22.90 14.64 16.37
C PHE A 593 -22.38 15.96 16.95
N ALA A 594 -23.12 17.06 16.78
CA ALA A 594 -22.73 18.34 17.36
C ALA A 594 -22.69 18.26 18.90
N VAL A 595 -23.67 17.59 19.52
CA VAL A 595 -23.73 17.37 20.96
C VAL A 595 -22.59 16.47 21.44
N ASP A 596 -22.42 15.32 20.79
CA ASP A 596 -21.42 14.32 21.14
C ASP A 596 -19.98 14.82 20.90
N LEU A 597 -19.78 15.80 20.01
CA LEU A 597 -18.50 16.47 19.82
C LEU A 597 -18.19 17.47 20.94
N CYS A 598 -19.21 18.10 21.54
CA CYS A 598 -19.01 19.18 22.52
C CYS A 598 -18.39 18.68 23.83
N LEU A 599 -18.92 17.60 24.41
CA LEU A 599 -18.46 17.11 25.73
C LEU A 599 -16.98 16.69 25.72
N PRO A 600 -16.51 15.82 24.80
CA PRO A 600 -15.11 15.41 24.77
C PRO A 600 -14.16 16.54 24.36
N THR A 601 -14.65 17.52 23.58
CA THR A 601 -13.89 18.73 23.25
C THR A 601 -13.70 19.60 24.50
N ILE A 602 -14.76 19.76 25.32
CA ILE A 602 -14.68 20.49 26.59
C ILE A 602 -13.71 19.79 27.52
N ASP A 603 -13.85 18.47 27.74
CA ASP A 603 -12.97 17.70 28.62
C ASP A 603 -11.49 17.87 28.23
N LYS A 604 -11.17 17.75 26.94
CA LYS A 604 -9.82 17.94 26.41
C LYS A 604 -9.26 19.33 26.68
N TYR A 605 -10.01 20.39 26.38
CA TYR A 605 -9.50 21.77 26.45
C TYR A 605 -9.70 22.46 27.81
N VAL A 606 -10.49 21.87 28.72
CA VAL A 606 -10.56 22.26 30.13
C VAL A 606 -9.37 21.67 30.90
N GLY A 607 -8.92 20.45 30.57
CA GLY A 607 -7.71 19.82 31.13
C GLY A 607 -6.39 20.43 30.64
N GLU A 608 -6.37 21.08 29.46
CA GLU A 608 -5.20 21.72 28.87
C GLU A 608 -5.41 23.22 28.57
N PRO A 609 -5.25 24.12 29.57
CA PRO A 609 -5.66 25.53 29.47
C PRO A 609 -4.98 26.34 28.36
N HIS A 610 -3.83 25.88 27.87
CA HIS A 610 -3.01 26.55 26.86
C HIS A 610 -3.44 26.27 25.41
N MET A 611 -4.46 25.43 25.20
CA MET A 611 -4.90 24.95 23.88
C MET A 611 -6.34 25.35 23.50
N ARG A 612 -6.99 26.29 24.22
CA ARG A 612 -8.41 26.65 24.01
C ARG A 612 -8.74 27.09 22.56
N PRO A 613 -9.71 26.45 21.87
CA PRO A 613 -10.24 26.94 20.60
C PRO A 613 -11.39 27.96 20.77
N ASN A 614 -11.67 28.74 19.72
CA ASN A 614 -12.82 29.66 19.65
C ASN A 614 -14.17 28.90 19.68
N PRO A 615 -15.25 29.54 20.18
CA PRO A 615 -16.57 28.92 20.36
C PRO A 615 -17.16 28.33 19.07
N PHE A 616 -18.03 27.31 19.22
CA PHE A 616 -18.76 26.67 18.12
C PHE A 616 -19.73 27.66 17.44
N PRO A 617 -19.94 27.56 16.11
CA PRO A 617 -20.88 28.42 15.40
C PRO A 617 -22.30 27.87 15.57
N THR A 618 -22.87 27.97 16.76
CA THR A 618 -24.26 27.58 17.05
C THR A 618 -25.26 28.73 16.89
N GLY A 619 -24.78 29.92 16.49
CA GLY A 619 -25.61 31.12 16.40
C GLY A 619 -26.07 31.67 17.76
N ILE A 620 -25.63 31.09 18.88
CA ILE A 620 -25.96 31.53 20.23
C ILE A 620 -24.74 32.22 20.85
N GLU A 621 -24.80 33.55 20.98
CA GLU A 621 -23.88 34.29 21.86
C GLU A 621 -24.17 33.89 23.31
N TYR A 622 -23.32 33.06 23.92
CA TYR A 622 -23.32 32.88 25.37
C TYR A 622 -22.74 34.13 26.06
N LYS A 623 -23.56 35.17 26.19
CA LYS A 623 -23.28 36.32 27.06
C LYS A 623 -23.70 35.99 28.49
N GLY A 624 -22.73 35.86 29.41
CA GLY A 624 -22.99 36.16 30.82
C GLY A 624 -22.67 35.11 31.88
N VAL A 625 -21.81 34.11 31.66
CA VAL A 625 -21.36 33.24 32.77
C VAL A 625 -19.90 33.53 33.12
N ILE A 626 -19.70 34.29 34.20
CA ILE A 626 -18.41 34.38 34.89
C ILE A 626 -18.25 33.09 35.69
N TYR A 627 -17.37 32.19 35.25
CA TYR A 627 -16.99 31.03 36.04
C TYR A 627 -16.16 31.49 37.24
N THR A 628 -16.79 31.56 38.41
CA THR A 628 -16.07 31.69 39.69
C THR A 628 -15.59 30.30 40.07
N VAL A 629 -14.28 30.07 39.96
CA VAL A 629 -13.64 28.85 40.46
C VAL A 629 -13.65 28.95 41.99
N HIS A 630 -14.54 28.21 42.64
CA HIS A 630 -14.40 27.95 44.06
C HIS A 630 -13.32 26.88 44.24
N SER A 631 -12.14 27.31 44.73
CA SER A 631 -11.14 26.40 45.25
C SER A 631 -11.71 25.74 46.52
N VAL A 632 -12.06 24.47 46.43
CA VAL A 632 -12.24 23.64 47.63
C VAL A 632 -10.84 23.13 47.97
N GLY A 633 -10.29 23.64 49.07
CA GLY A 633 -8.97 23.27 49.56
C GLY A 633 -9.01 21.99 50.40
N LEU A 634 -7.91 21.23 50.25
CA LEU A 634 -7.44 20.04 50.99
C LEU A 634 -8.26 18.76 50.87
#